data_AF-A0A9W7EP78-F1
#
_entry.id   AF-A0A9W7EP78-F1
#
_cell.length_a   1.000
_cell.length_b   1.000
_cell.length_c   1.000
_cell.angle_alpha   90.00
_cell.angle_beta   90.00
_cell.angle_gamma   90.00
#
_symmetry.space_group_name_H-M   'P 1'
#
loop_
_entity.id
_entity.type
_entity.pdbx_description
1 polymer ?
#
loop_
_entity_poly.entity_id
_entity_poly.type
_entity_poly.pdbx_seq_one_letter_code
_entity_poly.pdbx_strand_id
1 'polypeptide(L)'
;MELEEVFERTGAAVYCLQSDDSSDSINQAIDILLEIPPTPVPETGENCDENCDKNYAYAESLPDPSSKKLSSKKRKSPTNTTTSSTADPFLHPSIVLSYAYLSLHLLQPSVTPLSLSLNSWPSNPSSLLLHASNLRSISSLLPSFLAYKKASQTSTSLLPLPQLEFVDLISVEDVINVRSKSTYMACLLGSLLGRHEEVEEMLKGFKVDFRIAPELWRLKAEETNVIVEGSTKNPIEIRDFLPQNYFSRLRDIFNPDAAFWEETDYSSGRYYSYYIPVKDKSDNFFDQLLKYMHSSLGKYYDLQNVKGYEIWAHTRMGGNSLGHWLHYDTDEWGVDNRKIVRHPKVSAVFYLEGEGGETVVFDEGRGWKVGTEANKFFAFEGDKLHGVLPCGGEGRRTTFMVGFWEVEKEGGGRGKGGKDGPWSDLPRAGRRSNWIREIEEVEEEEVREVVAKEPKSVEEAFEKLEDCKGDVEIPKDIDQRFFFPGEGLEYFQKNLFEAD
;
A
#
# COMPACT_ATOMS: atom_id res chain seq x y z
N MET A 1 -10.66 -31.02 -18.50
CA MET A 1 -10.93 -31.55 -17.15
C MET A 1 -12.41 -31.85 -17.09
N GLU A 2 -12.79 -33.10 -16.82
CA GLU A 2 -14.20 -33.47 -16.66
C GLU A 2 -14.76 -32.83 -15.39
N LEU A 3 -16.07 -32.57 -15.35
CA LEU A 3 -16.71 -31.88 -14.22
C LEU A 3 -16.47 -32.61 -12.89
N GLU A 4 -16.47 -33.95 -12.91
CA GLU A 4 -16.18 -34.80 -11.75
C GLU A 4 -14.77 -34.59 -11.20
N GLU A 5 -13.76 -34.42 -12.07
CA GLU A 5 -12.37 -34.17 -11.64
C GLU A 5 -12.23 -32.79 -10.97
N VAL A 6 -12.97 -31.78 -11.44
CA VAL A 6 -13.04 -30.46 -10.80
C VAL A 6 -13.63 -30.58 -9.39
N PHE A 7 -14.71 -31.34 -9.24
CA PHE A 7 -15.35 -31.63 -7.94
C PHE A 7 -14.41 -32.36 -6.97
N GLU A 8 -13.69 -33.38 -7.43
CA GLU A 8 -12.75 -34.13 -6.58
C GLU A 8 -11.60 -33.24 -6.09
N ARG A 9 -10.98 -32.47 -6.98
CA ARG A 9 -9.88 -31.55 -6.62
C ARG A 9 -10.34 -30.49 -5.63
N THR A 10 -11.53 -29.94 -5.83
CA THR A 10 -12.07 -28.94 -4.90
C THR A 10 -12.44 -29.55 -3.55
N GLY A 11 -12.97 -30.77 -3.54
CA GLY A 11 -13.17 -31.54 -2.31
C GLY A 11 -11.86 -31.74 -1.54
N ALA A 12 -10.76 -32.03 -2.25
CA ALA A 12 -9.44 -32.16 -1.66
C ALA A 12 -8.92 -30.83 -1.09
N ALA A 13 -9.08 -29.71 -1.79
CA ALA A 13 -8.70 -28.39 -1.28
C ALA A 13 -9.49 -28.02 -0.01
N VAL A 14 -10.80 -28.32 0.02
CA VAL A 14 -11.65 -28.13 1.21
C VAL A 14 -11.19 -29.01 2.36
N TYR A 15 -10.80 -30.25 2.09
CA TYR A 15 -10.28 -31.15 3.12
C TYR A 15 -8.98 -30.62 3.75
N CYS A 16 -8.05 -30.09 2.94
CA CYS A 16 -6.84 -29.42 3.43
C CYS A 16 -7.17 -28.25 4.38
N LEU A 17 -8.13 -27.40 4.00
CA LEU A 17 -8.55 -26.26 4.84
C LEU A 17 -9.30 -26.67 6.10
N GLN A 18 -9.89 -27.86 6.14
CA GLN A 18 -10.59 -28.39 7.32
C GLN A 18 -9.67 -29.12 8.30
N SER A 19 -8.49 -29.57 7.85
CA SER A 19 -7.56 -30.29 8.72
C SER A 19 -6.87 -29.39 9.74
N ASP A 20 -6.50 -28.15 9.38
CA ASP A 20 -6.04 -27.10 10.29
C ASP A 20 -5.95 -25.73 9.57
N ASP A 21 -5.91 -24.64 10.34
CA ASP A 21 -5.73 -23.26 9.84
C ASP A 21 -4.25 -22.92 9.58
N SER A 22 -3.38 -23.91 9.37
CA SER A 22 -1.96 -23.63 9.13
C SER A 22 -1.74 -22.98 7.77
N SER A 23 -0.66 -22.20 7.66
CA SER A 23 -0.22 -21.64 6.38
C SER A 23 -0.01 -22.73 5.31
N ASP A 24 0.39 -23.92 5.72
CA ASP A 24 0.70 -25.04 4.83
C ASP A 24 -0.57 -25.65 4.25
N SER A 25 -1.61 -25.83 5.07
CA SER A 25 -2.95 -26.26 4.63
C SER A 25 -3.59 -25.25 3.67
N ILE A 26 -3.41 -23.95 3.92
CA ILE A 26 -3.89 -22.88 3.03
C ILE A 26 -3.15 -22.91 1.69
N ASN A 27 -1.83 -23.02 1.70
CA ASN A 27 -1.03 -23.08 0.47
C ASN A 27 -1.34 -24.34 -0.35
N GLN A 28 -1.48 -25.50 0.30
CA GLN A 28 -1.84 -26.75 -0.35
C GLN A 28 -3.23 -26.68 -1.01
N ALA A 29 -4.20 -26.06 -0.34
CA ALA A 29 -5.53 -25.84 -0.92
C ALA A 29 -5.48 -24.88 -2.12
N ILE A 30 -4.67 -23.84 -2.05
CA ILE A 30 -4.47 -22.91 -3.17
C ILE A 30 -3.82 -23.61 -4.37
N ASP A 31 -2.79 -24.42 -4.15
CA ASP A 31 -2.12 -25.17 -5.21
C ASP A 31 -3.09 -26.13 -5.93
N ILE A 32 -3.91 -26.87 -5.17
CA ILE A 32 -4.94 -27.76 -5.72
C ILE A 32 -5.95 -26.99 -6.59
N LEU A 33 -6.33 -25.77 -6.18
CA LEU A 33 -7.28 -24.93 -6.92
C LEU A 33 -6.66 -24.30 -8.16
N LEU A 34 -5.37 -23.98 -8.15
CA LEU A 34 -4.64 -23.43 -9.30
C LEU A 34 -4.45 -24.46 -10.43
N GLU A 35 -4.51 -25.75 -10.13
CA GLU A 35 -4.46 -26.82 -11.13
C GLU A 35 -5.77 -26.99 -11.94
N ILE A 36 -6.85 -26.31 -11.55
CA ILE A 36 -8.12 -26.35 -12.29
C ILE A 36 -8.01 -25.41 -13.51
N PRO A 37 -8.02 -25.93 -14.76
CA PRO A 37 -7.86 -25.10 -15.94
C PRO A 37 -9.04 -24.14 -16.09
N PRO A 38 -8.82 -22.93 -16.63
CA PRO A 38 -9.90 -22.00 -16.89
C PRO A 38 -10.91 -22.62 -17.86
N THR A 39 -12.20 -22.37 -17.61
CA THR A 39 -13.27 -22.86 -18.48
C THR A 39 -13.11 -22.25 -19.87
N PRO A 40 -13.06 -23.05 -20.94
CA PRO A 40 -12.95 -22.51 -22.28
C PRO A 40 -14.15 -21.61 -22.59
N VAL A 41 -13.87 -20.41 -23.10
CA VAL A 41 -14.91 -19.49 -23.58
C VAL A 41 -15.53 -20.11 -24.82
N PRO A 42 -16.87 -20.16 -24.94
CA PRO A 42 -17.51 -20.66 -26.15
C PRO A 42 -17.06 -19.81 -27.35
N GLU A 43 -16.48 -20.45 -28.36
CA GLU A 43 -16.20 -19.80 -29.64
C GLU A 43 -17.53 -19.44 -30.30
N THR A 44 -17.87 -18.15 -30.32
CA THR A 44 -19.04 -17.67 -31.07
C THR A 44 -18.63 -17.53 -32.53
N GLY A 45 -18.95 -18.54 -33.33
CA GLY A 45 -18.88 -18.44 -34.78
C GLY A 45 -19.47 -19.66 -35.47
N GLU A 46 -20.74 -19.57 -35.87
CA GLU A 46 -21.16 -19.91 -37.24
C GLU A 46 -22.66 -19.57 -37.46
N ASN A 47 -22.90 -18.66 -38.42
CA ASN A 47 -24.09 -18.45 -39.25
C ASN A 47 -25.50 -18.69 -38.67
N CYS A 48 -26.21 -17.59 -38.40
CA CYS A 48 -27.67 -17.53 -38.55
C CYS A 48 -28.03 -16.45 -39.57
N ASP A 49 -28.30 -16.90 -40.80
CA ASP A 49 -28.83 -16.08 -41.91
C ASP A 49 -30.28 -15.62 -41.66
N GLU A 50 -30.56 -14.42 -42.17
CA GLU A 50 -31.81 -13.91 -42.76
C GLU A 50 -33.15 -14.51 -42.29
N ASN A 51 -33.82 -13.88 -41.31
CA ASN A 51 -35.29 -13.60 -41.28
C ASN A 51 -35.78 -13.03 -39.93
N CYS A 52 -35.32 -11.84 -39.54
CA CYS A 52 -35.93 -11.10 -38.43
C CYS A 52 -36.19 -9.64 -38.79
N ASP A 53 -36.85 -9.42 -39.93
CA ASP A 53 -37.53 -8.16 -40.25
C ASP A 53 -38.99 -8.46 -40.57
N LYS A 54 -39.85 -8.33 -39.55
CA LYS A 54 -41.29 -8.07 -39.60
C LYS A 54 -41.85 -8.22 -38.19
N ASN A 55 -42.02 -7.09 -37.50
CA ASN A 55 -43.17 -6.77 -36.64
C ASN A 55 -42.81 -5.66 -35.66
N TYR A 56 -42.66 -4.41 -36.11
CA TYR A 56 -42.92 -3.25 -35.26
C TYR A 56 -43.35 -2.07 -36.14
N ALA A 57 -44.66 -2.02 -36.42
CA ALA A 57 -45.34 -0.82 -36.85
C ALA A 57 -46.60 -0.72 -36.00
N TYR A 58 -46.59 0.14 -34.99
CA TYR A 58 -47.73 0.97 -34.58
C TYR A 58 -47.27 1.89 -33.44
N ALA A 59 -46.87 3.11 -33.80
CA ALA A 59 -46.89 4.26 -32.93
C ALA A 59 -48.10 5.12 -33.31
N GLU A 60 -48.54 5.93 -32.34
CA GLU A 60 -49.56 6.99 -32.40
C GLU A 60 -50.92 6.65 -31.76
N SER A 61 -51.08 7.07 -30.49
CA SER A 61 -51.99 8.17 -30.12
C SER A 61 -52.16 8.20 -28.59
N LEU A 62 -51.78 9.33 -27.97
CA LEU A 62 -52.10 9.64 -26.58
C LEU A 62 -53.08 10.80 -26.55
N PRO A 63 -54.14 10.73 -25.71
CA PRO A 63 -54.74 11.94 -25.17
C PRO A 63 -54.63 12.01 -23.63
N ASP A 64 -54.08 13.14 -23.20
CA ASP A 64 -54.33 14.00 -22.03
C ASP A 64 -55.06 13.44 -20.77
N PRO A 65 -54.46 13.54 -19.56
CA PRO A 65 -55.07 13.07 -18.32
C PRO A 65 -55.86 14.19 -17.62
N SER A 66 -57.19 14.07 -17.60
CA SER A 66 -57.96 14.70 -16.52
C SER A 66 -59.25 13.96 -16.15
N SER A 67 -59.45 13.82 -14.83
CA SER A 67 -60.70 13.59 -14.08
C SER A 67 -60.88 12.26 -13.32
N LYS A 68 -60.58 12.35 -12.01
CA LYS A 68 -61.42 12.02 -10.85
C LYS A 68 -62.27 10.71 -10.82
N LYS A 69 -62.01 9.97 -9.72
CA LYS A 69 -62.91 9.51 -8.63
C LYS A 69 -63.04 7.99 -8.43
N LEU A 70 -62.86 7.65 -7.15
CA LEU A 70 -63.21 6.46 -6.38
C LEU A 70 -64.32 5.57 -6.97
N SER A 71 -64.14 4.24 -6.90
CA SER A 71 -64.97 3.44 -6.00
C SER A 71 -64.40 2.04 -5.76
N SER A 72 -64.66 1.57 -4.56
CA SER A 72 -64.42 0.23 -4.01
C SER A 72 -65.21 -0.85 -4.74
N LYS A 73 -64.64 -2.06 -4.87
CA LYS A 73 -65.40 -3.32 -4.70
C LYS A 73 -64.53 -4.57 -4.63
N LYS A 74 -64.90 -5.40 -3.66
CA LYS A 74 -64.55 -6.81 -3.41
C LYS A 74 -64.53 -7.68 -4.68
N ARG A 75 -63.54 -8.57 -4.76
CA ARG A 75 -63.59 -9.90 -5.42
C ARG A 75 -62.80 -10.86 -4.53
N LYS A 76 -63.41 -11.87 -3.89
CA LYS A 76 -63.85 -13.18 -4.41
C LYS A 76 -62.73 -13.92 -5.15
N SER A 77 -62.21 -14.92 -4.46
CA SER A 77 -61.48 -16.08 -4.99
C SER A 77 -62.33 -16.82 -6.03
N PRO A 78 -61.65 -17.40 -7.03
CA PRO A 78 -61.95 -18.79 -7.35
C PRO A 78 -60.67 -19.62 -7.53
N THR A 79 -60.76 -20.83 -6.99
CA THR A 79 -60.06 -22.05 -7.39
C THR A 79 -60.04 -22.22 -8.90
N ASN A 80 -58.93 -22.72 -9.46
CA ASN A 80 -58.97 -23.91 -10.31
C ASN A 80 -57.60 -24.45 -10.75
N THR A 81 -57.54 -25.79 -10.70
CA THR A 81 -56.98 -26.73 -11.69
C THR A 81 -55.49 -26.68 -12.04
N THR A 82 -54.82 -27.68 -11.50
CA THR A 82 -53.78 -28.50 -12.14
C THR A 82 -54.06 -28.76 -13.63
N THR A 83 -53.10 -28.40 -14.48
CA THR A 83 -52.77 -29.16 -15.69
C THR A 83 -51.24 -29.21 -15.83
N SER A 84 -50.76 -30.42 -16.04
CA SER A 84 -49.37 -30.78 -16.28
C SER A 84 -48.95 -30.37 -17.70
N SER A 85 -47.83 -29.68 -17.82
CA SER A 85 -47.11 -29.51 -19.08
C SER A 85 -45.63 -29.72 -18.78
N THR A 86 -45.07 -30.76 -19.40
CA THR A 86 -43.65 -31.12 -19.43
C THR A 86 -42.83 -29.96 -20.01
N ALA A 87 -41.89 -29.45 -19.23
CA ALA A 87 -40.88 -28.48 -19.67
C ALA A 87 -39.50 -29.16 -19.68
N ASP A 88 -38.79 -28.97 -20.79
CA ASP A 88 -37.37 -29.27 -20.99
C ASP A 88 -36.48 -28.67 -19.89
N PRO A 89 -35.36 -29.32 -19.52
CA PRO A 89 -34.42 -28.77 -18.57
C PRO A 89 -33.47 -27.80 -19.29
N PHE A 90 -33.79 -26.51 -19.27
CA PHE A 90 -32.76 -25.49 -19.46
C PHE A 90 -31.85 -25.48 -18.23
N LEU A 91 -30.58 -25.83 -18.46
CA LEU A 91 -29.45 -25.77 -17.54
C LEU A 91 -29.32 -24.36 -16.95
N HIS A 92 -29.33 -24.23 -15.62
CA HIS A 92 -29.22 -22.96 -14.90
C HIS A 92 -27.82 -22.80 -14.27
N PRO A 93 -27.27 -21.56 -14.14
CA PRO A 93 -25.94 -21.24 -13.58
C PRO A 93 -25.67 -21.59 -12.09
N SER A 94 -26.37 -22.55 -11.50
CA SER A 94 -26.34 -22.85 -10.06
C SER A 94 -25.10 -23.64 -9.57
N ILE A 95 -24.21 -24.05 -10.49
CA ILE A 95 -23.07 -24.92 -10.15
C ILE A 95 -21.81 -24.12 -9.80
N VAL A 96 -21.59 -22.95 -10.41
CA VAL A 96 -20.51 -22.01 -10.03
C VAL A 96 -20.87 -21.28 -8.72
N LEU A 97 -22.16 -21.00 -8.51
CA LEU A 97 -22.69 -20.39 -7.28
C LEU A 97 -22.53 -21.30 -6.05
N SER A 98 -22.62 -22.62 -6.20
CA SER A 98 -22.45 -23.56 -5.07
C SER A 98 -20.98 -23.69 -4.64
N TYR A 99 -20.04 -23.38 -5.54
CA TYR A 99 -18.59 -23.46 -5.33
C TYR A 99 -18.04 -22.32 -4.47
N ALA A 100 -18.46 -21.08 -4.73
CA ALA A 100 -18.09 -19.93 -3.89
C ALA A 100 -18.85 -19.93 -2.56
N TYR A 101 -20.10 -20.41 -2.55
CA TYR A 101 -20.97 -20.44 -1.36
C TYR A 101 -20.44 -21.36 -0.24
N LEU A 102 -19.76 -22.46 -0.58
CA LEU A 102 -19.18 -23.38 0.41
C LEU A 102 -17.81 -22.91 0.93
N SER A 103 -16.97 -22.31 0.07
CA SER A 103 -15.67 -21.76 0.47
C SER A 103 -15.77 -20.51 1.36
N LEU A 104 -16.93 -19.83 1.35
CA LEU A 104 -17.17 -18.58 2.07
C LEU A 104 -17.96 -18.76 3.39
N HIS A 105 -18.47 -19.97 3.68
CA HIS A 105 -19.25 -20.23 4.90
C HIS A 105 -18.40 -20.65 6.12
N LEU A 106 -17.12 -21.01 5.92
CA LEU A 106 -16.20 -21.41 6.99
C LEU A 106 -15.42 -20.24 7.61
N LEU A 107 -15.67 -19.01 7.17
CA LEU A 107 -15.06 -17.79 7.68
C LEU A 107 -16.16 -16.82 8.17
N GLN A 108 -16.44 -16.75 9.48
CA GLN A 108 -17.32 -15.70 10.05
C GLN A 108 -16.54 -14.38 10.28
N PRO A 109 -17.19 -13.24 10.62
CA PRO A 109 -18.41 -12.60 10.12
C PRO A 109 -18.12 -11.57 9.00
N SER A 110 -16.87 -11.45 8.54
CA SER A 110 -16.42 -10.50 7.51
C SER A 110 -16.71 -10.96 6.07
N VAL A 111 -17.25 -12.17 5.89
CA VAL A 111 -17.31 -12.84 4.58
C VAL A 111 -18.68 -12.79 3.91
N THR A 112 -19.77 -12.57 4.64
CA THR A 112 -21.08 -12.30 4.02
C THR A 112 -21.03 -11.13 3.03
N PRO A 113 -20.33 -10.01 3.30
CA PRO A 113 -20.13 -8.96 2.32
C PRO A 113 -19.31 -9.40 1.09
N LEU A 114 -18.24 -10.18 1.27
CA LEU A 114 -17.38 -10.67 0.17
C LEU A 114 -18.09 -11.66 -0.73
N SER A 115 -18.91 -12.56 -0.17
CA SER A 115 -19.75 -13.45 -0.96
C SER A 115 -20.82 -12.68 -1.73
N LEU A 116 -21.48 -11.69 -1.12
CA LEU A 116 -22.43 -10.82 -1.81
C LEU A 116 -21.77 -10.00 -2.94
N SER A 117 -20.51 -9.65 -2.79
CA SER A 117 -19.71 -8.88 -3.75
C SER A 117 -19.22 -9.74 -4.92
N LEU A 118 -18.80 -10.97 -4.63
CA LEU A 118 -18.53 -12.00 -5.63
C LEU A 118 -19.82 -12.46 -6.34
N ASN A 119 -20.97 -12.49 -5.65
CA ASN A 119 -22.27 -12.84 -6.25
C ASN A 119 -22.88 -11.70 -7.08
N SER A 120 -22.49 -10.45 -6.80
CA SER A 120 -22.79 -9.28 -7.64
C SER A 120 -21.66 -9.00 -8.64
N TRP A 121 -20.77 -9.96 -8.86
CA TRP A 121 -19.81 -9.93 -9.97
C TRP A 121 -20.48 -10.46 -11.25
N PRO A 122 -20.29 -9.83 -12.43
CA PRO A 122 -19.42 -8.69 -12.74
C PRO A 122 -20.02 -7.30 -12.50
N SER A 123 -21.25 -7.19 -11.97
CA SER A 123 -21.97 -5.93 -11.85
C SER A 123 -21.47 -4.96 -10.77
N ASN A 124 -20.50 -5.33 -9.92
CA ASN A 124 -19.98 -4.44 -8.87
C ASN A 124 -18.47 -4.62 -8.57
N PRO A 125 -17.56 -4.19 -9.45
CA PRO A 125 -16.11 -4.32 -9.25
C PRO A 125 -15.56 -3.50 -8.06
N SER A 126 -16.24 -2.41 -7.68
CA SER A 126 -15.91 -1.60 -6.49
C SER A 126 -16.03 -2.41 -5.20
N SER A 127 -16.93 -3.40 -5.16
CA SER A 127 -17.10 -4.26 -4.00
C SER A 127 -15.94 -5.25 -3.80
N LEU A 128 -15.32 -5.73 -4.88
CA LEU A 128 -14.10 -6.53 -4.80
C LEU A 128 -12.90 -5.71 -4.35
N LEU A 129 -12.76 -4.47 -4.82
CA LEU A 129 -11.72 -3.56 -4.33
C LEU A 129 -11.86 -3.30 -2.83
N LEU A 130 -13.08 -3.02 -2.36
CA LEU A 130 -13.36 -2.79 -0.95
C LEU A 130 -13.00 -4.03 -0.11
N HIS A 131 -13.32 -5.23 -0.59
CA HIS A 131 -12.95 -6.44 0.14
C HIS A 131 -11.48 -6.80 0.03
N ALA A 132 -10.83 -6.58 -1.09
CA ALA A 132 -9.39 -6.77 -1.18
C ALA A 132 -8.65 -5.80 -0.22
N SER A 133 -9.18 -4.58 -0.06
CA SER A 133 -8.71 -3.65 0.97
C SER A 133 -8.98 -4.15 2.39
N ASN A 134 -10.16 -4.74 2.64
CA ASN A 134 -10.50 -5.31 3.96
C ASN A 134 -9.71 -6.58 4.29
N LEU A 135 -9.46 -7.46 3.30
CA LEU A 135 -8.63 -8.66 3.46
C LEU A 135 -7.17 -8.28 3.77
N ARG A 136 -6.72 -7.18 3.20
CA ARG A 136 -5.40 -6.62 3.46
C ARG A 136 -5.31 -6.02 4.86
N SER A 137 -6.38 -5.40 5.35
CA SER A 137 -6.40 -4.82 6.70
C SER A 137 -6.45 -5.84 7.82
N ILE A 138 -6.87 -7.08 7.52
CA ILE A 138 -6.76 -8.25 8.40
C ILE A 138 -5.47 -9.04 8.16
N SER A 139 -4.44 -8.41 7.57
CA SER A 139 -3.08 -8.93 7.39
C SER A 139 -2.95 -10.18 6.50
N SER A 140 -3.95 -10.49 5.67
CA SER A 140 -3.91 -11.64 4.77
C SER A 140 -3.45 -11.24 3.36
N LEU A 141 -2.13 -11.23 3.15
CA LEU A 141 -1.52 -10.75 1.89
C LEU A 141 -1.90 -11.62 0.68
N LEU A 142 -1.90 -12.95 0.82
CA LEU A 142 -2.13 -13.88 -0.28
C LEU A 142 -3.59 -13.84 -0.79
N PRO A 143 -4.63 -13.94 0.06
CA PRO A 143 -6.02 -13.75 -0.38
C PRO A 143 -6.27 -12.37 -0.99
N SER A 144 -5.63 -11.32 -0.46
CA SER A 144 -5.72 -9.98 -1.04
C SER A 144 -5.14 -9.92 -2.45
N PHE A 145 -3.96 -10.50 -2.65
CA PHE A 145 -3.33 -10.63 -3.97
C PHE A 145 -4.24 -11.37 -4.96
N LEU A 146 -4.79 -12.52 -4.57
CA LEU A 146 -5.69 -13.30 -5.43
C LEU A 146 -6.96 -12.53 -5.79
N ALA A 147 -7.54 -11.77 -4.85
CA ALA A 147 -8.71 -10.93 -5.09
C ALA A 147 -8.40 -9.80 -6.09
N TYR A 148 -7.29 -9.08 -5.90
CA TYR A 148 -6.87 -8.02 -6.82
C TYR A 148 -6.53 -8.58 -8.21
N LYS A 149 -5.82 -9.71 -8.29
CA LYS A 149 -5.50 -10.40 -9.55
C LYS A 149 -6.79 -10.79 -10.28
N LYS A 150 -7.77 -11.37 -9.58
CA LYS A 150 -9.06 -11.74 -10.18
C LYS A 150 -9.83 -10.51 -10.69
N ALA A 151 -9.84 -9.41 -9.94
CA ALA A 151 -10.46 -8.16 -10.35
C ALA A 151 -9.78 -7.59 -11.62
N SER A 152 -8.45 -7.67 -11.72
CA SER A 152 -7.71 -7.20 -12.91
C SER A 152 -8.06 -8.01 -14.17
N GLN A 153 -8.09 -9.33 -14.08
CA GLN A 153 -8.29 -10.25 -15.22
C GLN A 153 -9.70 -10.20 -15.81
N THR A 154 -10.67 -9.75 -15.04
CA THR A 154 -12.08 -9.84 -15.41
C THR A 154 -12.61 -8.54 -16.02
N SER A 155 -11.89 -7.43 -15.85
CA SER A 155 -12.16 -6.14 -16.47
C SER A 155 -11.84 -6.06 -17.98
N THR A 156 -11.09 -7.01 -18.53
CA THR A 156 -10.78 -7.12 -19.97
C THR A 156 -11.94 -7.63 -20.81
N SER A 157 -12.88 -8.36 -20.19
CA SER A 157 -14.09 -8.86 -20.84
C SER A 157 -15.16 -7.76 -20.88
N LEU A 158 -14.89 -6.67 -21.59
CA LEU A 158 -15.93 -5.76 -22.10
C LEU A 158 -16.66 -6.44 -23.26
N LEU A 159 -17.14 -7.67 -23.07
CA LEU A 159 -18.26 -8.15 -23.87
C LEU A 159 -19.36 -7.09 -23.72
N PRO A 160 -20.06 -6.71 -24.80
CA PRO A 160 -21.15 -5.76 -24.70
C PRO A 160 -22.09 -6.27 -23.63
N LEU A 161 -22.06 -5.63 -22.45
CA LEU A 161 -22.99 -5.96 -21.38
C LEU A 161 -24.37 -5.83 -22.04
N PRO A 162 -25.21 -6.87 -22.00
CA PRO A 162 -26.54 -6.78 -22.58
C PRO A 162 -27.15 -5.51 -22.04
N GLN A 163 -27.68 -4.67 -22.94
CA GLN A 163 -28.23 -3.34 -22.66
C GLN A 163 -29.25 -3.42 -21.52
N LEU A 164 -28.74 -3.43 -20.30
CA LEU A 164 -29.50 -3.30 -19.08
C LEU A 164 -29.67 -1.81 -18.96
N GLU A 165 -30.92 -1.34 -19.03
CA GLU A 165 -31.33 0.07 -18.89
C GLU A 165 -30.94 0.71 -17.53
N PHE A 166 -30.07 0.06 -16.75
CA PHE A 166 -29.55 0.48 -15.45
C PHE A 166 -28.04 0.80 -15.45
N VAL A 167 -27.32 0.70 -16.58
CA VAL A 167 -25.85 0.87 -16.64
C VAL A 167 -25.40 2.31 -16.95
N ASP A 168 -26.27 3.31 -16.77
CA ASP A 168 -25.88 4.74 -16.88
C ASP A 168 -25.04 5.26 -15.69
N LEU A 169 -24.64 4.39 -14.75
CA LEU A 169 -24.02 4.79 -13.48
C LEU A 169 -22.51 4.56 -13.36
N ILE A 170 -21.89 3.79 -14.27
CA ILE A 170 -20.44 3.52 -14.21
C ILE A 170 -19.84 3.94 -15.54
N SER A 171 -19.00 4.97 -15.52
CA SER A 171 -18.32 5.41 -16.73
C SER A 171 -17.26 4.39 -17.15
N VAL A 172 -16.92 4.35 -18.44
CA VAL A 172 -15.79 3.55 -18.95
C VAL A 172 -14.50 3.91 -18.20
N GLU A 173 -14.34 5.18 -17.86
CA GLU A 173 -13.22 5.71 -17.07
C GLU A 173 -13.15 5.08 -15.68
N ASP A 174 -14.29 4.88 -15.00
CA ASP A 174 -14.32 4.22 -13.69
C ASP A 174 -13.86 2.76 -13.78
N VAL A 175 -14.26 2.04 -14.84
CA VAL A 175 -13.84 0.65 -15.08
C VAL A 175 -12.34 0.57 -15.33
N ILE A 176 -11.80 1.48 -16.15
CA ILE A 176 -10.35 1.57 -16.43
C ILE A 176 -9.58 1.87 -15.13
N ASN A 177 -10.08 2.82 -14.33
CA ASN A 177 -9.46 3.17 -13.06
C ASN A 177 -9.46 2.01 -12.06
N VAL A 178 -10.58 1.27 -11.92
CA VAL A 178 -10.66 0.09 -11.07
C VAL A 178 -9.71 -1.01 -11.53
N ARG A 179 -9.65 -1.27 -12.84
CA ARG A 179 -8.71 -2.22 -13.43
C ARG A 179 -7.27 -1.83 -13.12
N SER A 180 -6.90 -0.58 -13.39
CA SER A 180 -5.54 -0.11 -13.19
C SER A 180 -5.12 -0.23 -11.72
N LYS A 181 -5.96 0.23 -10.79
CA LYS A 181 -5.74 0.11 -9.34
C LYS A 181 -5.61 -1.32 -8.87
N SER A 182 -6.52 -2.19 -9.27
CA SER A 182 -6.46 -3.61 -8.86
C SER A 182 -5.21 -4.29 -9.42
N THR A 183 -4.86 -4.05 -10.67
CA THR A 183 -3.65 -4.62 -11.29
C THR A 183 -2.40 -4.11 -10.58
N TYR A 184 -2.32 -2.81 -10.28
CA TYR A 184 -1.20 -2.23 -9.57
C TYR A 184 -1.05 -2.82 -8.16
N MET A 185 -2.15 -2.90 -7.40
CA MET A 185 -2.15 -3.48 -6.05
C MET A 185 -1.75 -4.96 -6.06
N ALA A 186 -2.20 -5.73 -7.06
CA ALA A 186 -1.74 -7.10 -7.26
C ALA A 186 -0.24 -7.15 -7.56
N CYS A 187 0.30 -6.24 -8.38
CA CYS A 187 1.74 -6.17 -8.67
C CYS A 187 2.55 -5.91 -7.39
N LEU A 188 2.10 -4.99 -6.55
CA LEU A 188 2.75 -4.67 -5.29
C LEU A 188 2.74 -5.85 -4.31
N LEU A 189 1.56 -6.45 -4.10
CA LEU A 189 1.42 -7.60 -3.20
C LEU A 189 2.16 -8.83 -3.73
N GLY A 190 2.14 -9.07 -5.03
CA GLY A 190 2.91 -10.13 -5.66
C GLY A 190 4.41 -9.97 -5.43
N SER A 191 4.91 -8.73 -5.51
CA SER A 191 6.33 -8.43 -5.24
C SER A 191 6.71 -8.69 -3.78
N LEU A 192 5.85 -8.33 -2.82
CA LEU A 192 6.05 -8.67 -1.40
C LEU A 192 6.05 -10.17 -1.14
N LEU A 193 5.22 -10.91 -1.87
CA LEU A 193 5.10 -12.37 -1.78
C LEU A 193 6.21 -13.11 -2.54
N GLY A 194 7.15 -12.40 -3.16
CA GLY A 194 8.23 -12.98 -3.95
C GLY A 194 7.80 -13.52 -5.33
N ARG A 195 6.58 -13.22 -5.79
CA ARG A 195 5.99 -13.67 -7.07
C ARG A 195 6.38 -12.74 -8.23
N HIS A 196 7.66 -12.41 -8.36
CA HIS A 196 8.13 -11.36 -9.26
C HIS A 196 7.88 -11.67 -10.75
N GLU A 197 7.94 -12.94 -11.13
CA GLU A 197 7.69 -13.40 -12.50
C GLU A 197 6.21 -13.21 -12.89
N GLU A 198 5.28 -13.48 -11.96
CA GLU A 198 3.86 -13.20 -12.17
C GLU A 198 3.58 -11.70 -12.27
N VAL A 199 4.27 -10.90 -11.43
CA VAL A 199 4.15 -9.44 -11.43
C VAL A 199 4.63 -8.86 -12.74
N GLU A 200 5.75 -9.36 -13.29
CA GLU A 200 6.30 -8.90 -14.56
C GLU A 200 5.28 -9.02 -15.70
N GLU A 201 4.60 -10.17 -15.79
CA GLU A 201 3.57 -10.38 -16.80
C GLU A 201 2.40 -9.40 -16.65
N MET A 202 2.01 -9.09 -15.41
CA MET A 202 0.97 -8.09 -15.14
C MET A 202 1.43 -6.66 -15.51
N LEU A 203 2.70 -6.35 -15.28
CA LEU A 203 3.30 -5.05 -15.59
C LEU A 203 3.37 -4.77 -17.10
N LYS A 204 3.36 -5.80 -17.96
CA LYS A 204 3.28 -5.62 -19.43
C LYS A 204 2.06 -4.83 -19.88
N GLY A 205 0.99 -4.83 -19.08
CA GLY A 205 -0.20 -4.02 -19.30
C GLY A 205 -0.02 -2.51 -19.02
N PHE A 206 1.04 -2.12 -18.31
CA PHE A 206 1.34 -0.74 -17.95
C PHE A 206 2.39 -0.10 -18.85
N LYS A 207 2.42 1.23 -18.84
CA LYS A 207 3.52 2.05 -19.37
C LYS A 207 4.61 2.25 -18.33
N VAL A 208 5.36 1.20 -18.03
CA VAL A 208 6.48 1.22 -17.07
C VAL A 208 7.72 0.65 -17.73
N ASP A 209 8.89 1.20 -17.42
CA ASP A 209 10.16 0.74 -17.99
C ASP A 209 11.04 0.03 -16.95
N PHE A 210 10.81 0.31 -15.67
CA PHE A 210 11.61 -0.22 -14.57
C PHE A 210 10.76 -0.62 -13.37
N ARG A 211 11.29 -1.59 -12.61
CA ARG A 211 10.84 -1.95 -11.27
C ARG A 211 12.02 -2.02 -10.30
N ILE A 212 11.75 -2.00 -9.00
CA ILE A 212 12.74 -2.44 -8.01
C ILE A 212 13.10 -3.91 -8.27
N ALA A 213 14.40 -4.21 -8.32
CA ALA A 213 14.91 -5.54 -8.57
C ALA A 213 14.43 -6.58 -7.52
N PRO A 214 13.96 -7.76 -7.93
CA PRO A 214 13.54 -8.88 -7.07
C PRO A 214 14.52 -9.18 -5.93
N GLU A 215 15.81 -9.06 -6.19
CA GLU A 215 16.90 -9.31 -5.24
C GLU A 215 16.77 -8.40 -4.02
N LEU A 216 16.42 -7.12 -4.21
CA LEU A 216 16.24 -6.16 -3.11
C LEU A 216 15.03 -6.54 -2.24
N TRP A 217 13.94 -7.02 -2.85
CA TRP A 217 12.77 -7.53 -2.12
C TRP A 217 13.14 -8.77 -1.29
N ARG A 218 13.91 -9.69 -1.88
CA ARG A 218 14.31 -10.96 -1.25
C ARG A 218 15.39 -10.82 -0.18
N LEU A 219 16.11 -9.69 -0.13
CA LEU A 219 17.14 -9.48 0.90
C LEU A 219 16.54 -9.70 2.29
N LYS A 220 16.96 -10.76 2.97
CA LYS A 220 16.63 -10.89 4.40
C LYS A 220 17.49 -9.90 5.17
N ALA A 221 16.87 -9.19 6.11
CA ALA A 221 17.57 -8.38 7.12
C ALA A 221 18.38 -9.30 8.05
N GLU A 222 19.41 -9.95 7.53
CA GLU A 222 20.40 -10.65 8.33
C GLU A 222 21.61 -9.74 8.46
N GLU A 223 22.43 -9.99 9.47
CA GLU A 223 23.61 -9.20 9.76
C GLU A 223 24.61 -9.23 8.60
N THR A 224 25.04 -8.04 8.19
CA THR A 224 26.35 -7.90 7.55
C THR A 224 27.43 -7.90 8.64
N ASN A 225 28.62 -8.35 8.26
CA ASN A 225 29.82 -8.26 9.12
C ASN A 225 30.80 -7.21 8.62
N VAL A 226 30.37 -6.36 7.68
CA VAL A 226 31.22 -5.30 7.11
C VAL A 226 31.15 -4.10 8.04
N ILE A 227 32.18 -3.95 8.87
CA ILE A 227 32.36 -2.79 9.74
C ILE A 227 32.78 -1.59 8.86
N VAL A 228 32.15 -0.45 9.09
CA VAL A 228 32.49 0.79 8.40
C VAL A 228 33.46 1.59 9.27
N GLU A 229 34.65 1.86 8.76
CA GLU A 229 35.66 2.69 9.43
C GLU A 229 35.73 4.08 8.79
N GLY A 230 35.46 5.12 9.59
CA GLY A 230 35.60 6.52 9.19
C GLY A 230 34.46 7.07 8.34
N SER A 231 34.75 8.15 7.62
CA SER A 231 33.74 8.83 6.81
C SER A 231 33.36 8.00 5.59
N THR A 232 32.05 7.87 5.35
CA THR A 232 31.49 7.04 4.29
C THR A 232 30.47 7.81 3.46
N LYS A 233 30.36 7.47 2.18
CA LYS A 233 29.25 7.85 1.31
C LYS A 233 28.11 6.82 1.32
N ASN A 234 28.42 5.59 1.72
CA ASN A 234 27.45 4.51 1.77
C ASN A 234 26.55 4.66 3.00
N PRO A 235 25.28 4.22 2.92
CA PRO A 235 24.42 4.09 4.08
C PRO A 235 25.07 3.26 5.18
N ILE A 236 24.74 3.58 6.43
CA ILE A 236 25.19 2.84 7.62
C ILE A 236 24.00 2.39 8.45
N GLU A 237 24.13 1.20 9.06
CA GLU A 237 23.26 0.74 10.14
C GLU A 237 24.04 0.60 11.44
N ILE A 238 23.37 0.90 12.55
CA ILE A 238 23.90 0.81 13.90
C ILE A 238 22.85 0.15 14.78
N ARG A 239 23.24 -0.89 15.53
CA ARG A 239 22.36 -1.59 16.47
C ARG A 239 22.58 -1.09 17.89
N ASP A 240 21.54 -1.19 18.70
CA ASP A 240 21.52 -0.71 20.08
C ASP A 240 22.04 0.74 20.18
N PHE A 241 21.60 1.57 19.22
CA PHE A 241 22.21 2.87 18.96
C PHE A 241 22.00 3.85 20.11
N LEU A 242 20.77 3.92 20.63
CA LEU A 242 20.47 4.82 21.73
C LEU A 242 20.68 4.13 23.09
N PRO A 243 21.22 4.84 24.08
CA PRO A 243 21.18 4.43 25.46
C PRO A 243 19.73 4.16 25.91
N GLN A 244 19.56 3.22 26.84
CA GLN A 244 18.25 2.67 27.18
C GLN A 244 17.25 3.73 27.65
N ASN A 245 17.71 4.77 28.35
CA ASN A 245 16.88 5.88 28.81
C ASN A 245 16.33 6.73 27.64
N TYR A 246 17.15 7.06 26.64
CA TYR A 246 16.70 7.77 25.43
C TYR A 246 15.73 6.90 24.63
N PHE A 247 16.08 5.62 24.48
CA PHE A 247 15.26 4.66 23.74
C PHE A 247 13.88 4.48 24.38
N SER A 248 13.82 4.17 25.68
CA SER A 248 12.57 4.05 26.43
C SER A 248 11.75 5.34 26.36
N ARG A 249 12.38 6.50 26.51
CA ARG A 249 11.66 7.79 26.43
C ARG A 249 11.03 8.02 25.06
N LEU A 250 11.75 7.74 23.97
CA LEU A 250 11.17 7.85 22.63
C LEU A 250 9.98 6.91 22.45
N ARG A 251 10.09 5.67 22.95
CA ARG A 251 8.96 4.72 22.91
C ARG A 251 7.75 5.21 23.69
N ASP A 252 7.95 5.88 24.82
CA ASP A 252 6.87 6.48 25.59
C ASP A 252 6.23 7.67 24.86
N ILE A 253 7.04 8.55 24.26
CA ILE A 253 6.58 9.72 23.49
C ILE A 253 5.74 9.31 22.28
N PHE A 254 6.15 8.24 21.59
CA PHE A 254 5.50 7.76 20.37
C PHE A 254 4.64 6.50 20.58
N ASN A 255 4.30 6.20 21.83
CA ASN A 255 3.33 5.17 22.19
C ASN A 255 1.97 5.44 21.49
N PRO A 256 1.16 4.43 21.11
CA PRO A 256 -0.08 4.62 20.32
C PRO A 256 -1.05 5.59 20.98
N ASP A 257 -1.10 5.50 22.31
CA ASP A 257 -2.01 6.29 23.14
C ASP A 257 -1.33 7.56 23.68
N ALA A 258 -0.14 7.90 23.15
CA ALA A 258 0.58 9.09 23.57
C ALA A 258 -0.09 10.36 23.05
N ALA A 259 0.00 11.41 23.87
CA ALA A 259 -0.48 12.75 23.53
C ALA A 259 0.13 13.30 22.24
N PHE A 260 1.31 12.83 21.83
CA PHE A 260 1.94 13.24 20.57
C PHE A 260 0.99 13.08 19.37
N TRP A 261 0.36 11.90 19.20
CA TRP A 261 -0.48 11.63 18.03
C TRP A 261 -1.77 12.44 18.03
N GLU A 262 -2.38 12.64 19.21
CA GLU A 262 -3.59 13.47 19.36
C GLU A 262 -3.29 14.95 19.12
N GLU A 263 -2.19 15.47 19.66
CA GLU A 263 -1.83 16.90 19.57
C GLU A 263 -1.41 17.32 18.16
N THR A 264 -0.78 16.41 17.43
CA THR A 264 -0.28 16.66 16.08
C THR A 264 -1.29 16.36 14.99
N ASP A 265 -2.40 15.69 15.32
CA ASP A 265 -3.42 15.26 14.35
C ASP A 265 -2.83 14.43 13.20
N TYR A 266 -1.85 13.57 13.52
CA TYR A 266 -1.14 12.74 12.54
C TYR A 266 -2.09 11.84 11.72
N SER A 267 -3.18 11.37 12.34
CA SER A 267 -4.19 10.54 11.67
C SER A 267 -4.94 11.26 10.55
N SER A 268 -4.86 12.60 10.47
CA SER A 268 -5.45 13.37 9.36
C SER A 268 -4.72 13.19 8.02
N GLY A 269 -3.60 12.47 7.99
CA GLY A 269 -2.81 12.20 6.78
C GLY A 269 -2.02 13.41 6.29
N ARG A 270 -1.87 14.45 7.13
CA ARG A 270 -1.05 15.61 6.81
C ARG A 270 0.37 15.38 7.26
N TYR A 271 1.32 15.59 6.36
CA TYR A 271 2.73 15.64 6.70
C TYR A 271 3.03 16.88 7.56
N TYR A 272 3.78 16.66 8.64
CA TYR A 272 4.34 17.72 9.47
C TYR A 272 5.68 17.24 10.02
N SER A 273 6.52 18.20 10.35
CA SER A 273 7.83 17.99 10.95
C SER A 273 8.19 19.19 11.82
N TYR A 274 9.14 19.00 12.72
CA TYR A 274 9.64 20.06 13.59
C TYR A 274 11.08 20.38 13.28
N TYR A 275 11.36 21.66 13.02
CA TYR A 275 12.72 22.15 12.90
C TYR A 275 13.24 22.60 14.27
N ILE A 276 14.42 22.11 14.64
CA ILE A 276 15.11 22.39 15.90
C ILE A 276 16.51 22.94 15.56
N PRO A 277 16.82 24.22 15.86
CA PRO A 277 18.14 24.77 15.57
C PRO A 277 19.21 24.10 16.45
N VAL A 278 20.43 24.00 15.92
CA VAL A 278 21.60 23.60 16.72
C VAL A 278 21.84 24.66 17.80
N LYS A 279 22.00 24.22 19.06
CA LYS A 279 22.24 25.08 20.21
C LYS A 279 23.36 24.52 21.08
N ASP A 280 24.10 25.40 21.74
CA ASP A 280 25.11 25.01 22.73
C ASP A 280 24.48 24.40 23.98
N LYS A 281 23.35 24.94 24.45
CA LYS A 281 22.60 24.46 25.62
C LYS A 281 21.40 23.62 25.20
N SER A 282 21.15 22.52 25.92
CA SER A 282 19.95 21.71 25.75
C SER A 282 18.86 22.22 26.68
N ASP A 283 17.68 22.51 26.15
CA ASP A 283 16.54 23.03 26.93
C ASP A 283 15.37 22.01 27.02
N ASN A 284 15.48 20.89 26.31
CA ASN A 284 14.45 19.88 26.21
C ASN A 284 15.05 18.52 25.84
N PHE A 285 14.22 17.47 25.90
CA PHE A 285 14.63 16.10 25.58
C PHE A 285 15.21 15.95 24.17
N PHE A 286 14.60 16.56 23.16
CA PHE A 286 15.08 16.46 21.78
C PHE A 286 16.40 17.18 21.58
N ASP A 287 16.65 18.31 22.26
CA ASP A 287 17.97 18.97 22.21
C ASP A 287 19.09 18.02 22.71
N GLN A 288 18.83 17.27 23.79
CA GLN A 288 19.78 16.28 24.34
C GLN A 288 19.97 15.10 23.38
N LEU A 289 18.86 14.51 22.91
CA LEU A 289 18.86 13.40 21.98
C LEU A 289 19.61 13.75 20.68
N LEU A 290 19.30 14.90 20.07
CA LEU A 290 19.89 15.31 18.80
C LEU A 290 21.38 15.60 18.91
N LYS A 291 21.85 16.12 20.05
CA LYS A 291 23.29 16.25 20.32
C LYS A 291 23.98 14.90 20.43
N TYR A 292 23.36 13.93 21.10
CA TYR A 292 23.88 12.56 21.18
C TYR A 292 23.98 11.95 19.78
N MET A 293 22.91 12.07 18.97
CA MET A 293 22.87 11.54 17.61
C MET A 293 23.90 12.22 16.70
N HIS A 294 24.00 13.55 16.75
CA HIS A 294 25.01 14.32 16.00
C HIS A 294 26.41 13.85 16.34
N SER A 295 26.76 13.79 17.64
CA SER A 295 28.10 13.38 18.08
C SER A 295 28.43 11.94 17.66
N SER A 296 27.45 11.04 17.72
CA SER A 296 27.62 9.64 17.32
C SER A 296 27.80 9.50 15.81
N LEU A 297 27.09 10.30 15.01
CA LEU A 297 27.19 10.31 13.55
C LEU A 297 28.39 11.06 12.99
N GLY A 298 28.95 12.03 13.73
CA GLY A 298 30.08 12.85 13.28
C GLY A 298 31.36 12.07 12.96
N LYS A 299 31.42 10.79 13.34
CA LYS A 299 32.51 9.85 12.97
C LYS A 299 32.38 9.34 11.53
N TYR A 300 31.17 9.33 10.97
CA TYR A 300 30.83 8.75 9.68
C TYR A 300 30.45 9.80 8.64
N TYR A 301 29.90 10.94 9.09
CA TYR A 301 29.50 12.04 8.23
C TYR A 301 30.10 13.36 8.72
N ASP A 302 30.45 14.25 7.79
CA ASP A 302 30.85 15.62 8.13
C ASP A 302 29.60 16.44 8.48
N LEU A 303 29.40 16.66 9.79
CA LEU A 303 28.27 17.40 10.34
C LEU A 303 28.65 18.80 10.87
N GLN A 304 29.88 19.27 10.61
CA GLN A 304 30.38 20.53 11.19
C GLN A 304 29.55 21.76 10.79
N ASN A 305 28.92 21.70 9.61
CA ASN A 305 28.13 22.80 9.06
C ASN A 305 26.63 22.69 9.34
N VAL A 306 26.17 21.64 10.03
CA VAL A 306 24.76 21.48 10.38
C VAL A 306 24.29 22.65 11.25
N LYS A 307 23.17 23.28 10.86
CA LYS A 307 22.54 24.43 11.50
C LYS A 307 21.25 24.08 12.22
N GLY A 308 20.62 22.97 11.85
CA GLY A 308 19.45 22.47 12.54
C GLY A 308 19.12 21.04 12.20
N TYR A 309 18.11 20.54 12.89
CA TYR A 309 17.57 19.21 12.73
C TYR A 309 16.10 19.32 12.40
N GLU A 310 15.62 18.51 11.49
CA GLU A 310 14.22 18.28 11.28
C GLU A 310 13.85 16.94 11.89
N ILE A 311 12.79 16.88 12.69
CA ILE A 311 12.32 15.63 13.29
C ILE A 311 10.87 15.36 12.93
N TRP A 312 10.57 14.09 12.69
CA TRP A 312 9.21 13.59 12.49
C TRP A 312 9.13 12.13 12.93
N ALA A 313 7.91 11.63 13.08
CA ALA A 313 7.68 10.25 13.45
C ALA A 313 6.55 9.66 12.63
N HIS A 314 6.70 8.41 12.22
CA HIS A 314 5.69 7.67 11.50
C HIS A 314 5.30 6.43 12.30
N THR A 315 4.01 6.16 12.37
CA THR A 315 3.50 4.86 12.80
C THR A 315 2.74 4.21 11.65
N ARG A 316 2.98 2.91 11.44
CA ARG A 316 2.40 2.12 10.35
C ARG A 316 1.91 0.80 10.92
N MET A 317 0.64 0.51 10.69
CA MET A 317 0.05 -0.77 11.05
C MET A 317 0.40 -1.82 9.98
N GLY A 318 0.80 -3.01 10.45
CA GLY A 318 1.01 -4.19 9.61
C GLY A 318 -0.24 -4.53 8.81
N GLY A 319 -0.04 -5.09 7.62
CA GLY A 319 -1.09 -5.37 6.63
C GLY A 319 -1.65 -4.11 5.95
N ASN A 320 -1.75 -2.99 6.66
CA ASN A 320 -2.36 -1.75 6.18
C ASN A 320 -1.39 -0.79 5.48
N SER A 321 -0.09 -0.91 5.71
CA SER A 321 0.88 -0.01 5.09
C SER A 321 1.29 -0.46 3.69
N LEU A 322 1.03 0.37 2.67
CA LEU A 322 1.50 0.15 1.28
C LEU A 322 2.97 0.53 1.11
N GLY A 323 3.66 0.85 2.20
CA GLY A 323 4.97 1.44 2.16
C GLY A 323 4.90 2.95 1.96
N HIS A 324 6.01 3.52 1.53
CA HIS A 324 6.17 4.93 1.21
C HIS A 324 6.84 5.03 -0.14
N TRP A 325 6.45 6.04 -0.89
CA TRP A 325 6.99 6.34 -2.20
C TRP A 325 8.52 6.46 -2.22
N LEU A 326 9.08 6.25 -3.41
CA LEU A 326 10.46 6.62 -3.66
C LEU A 326 10.52 8.13 -3.86
N HIS A 327 11.31 8.79 -3.03
CA HIS A 327 11.42 10.25 -2.99
C HIS A 327 12.81 10.67 -2.48
N TYR A 328 13.07 11.96 -2.56
CA TYR A 328 14.19 12.60 -1.91
C TYR A 328 13.63 13.39 -0.72
N ASP A 329 14.34 13.39 0.41
CA ASP A 329 14.00 14.31 1.49
C ASP A 329 14.30 15.72 1.01
N THR A 330 13.32 16.61 1.05
CA THR A 330 13.49 17.98 0.54
C THR A 330 13.00 19.01 1.54
N ASP A 331 13.54 20.22 1.47
CA ASP A 331 12.95 21.40 2.13
C ASP A 331 11.64 21.72 1.38
N GLU A 332 10.52 21.13 1.78
CA GLU A 332 9.25 21.27 1.05
C GLU A 332 8.82 22.74 0.97
N TRP A 333 9.12 23.52 2.02
CA TRP A 333 8.87 24.96 2.01
C TRP A 333 9.69 25.66 0.92
N GLY A 334 10.97 25.33 0.80
CA GLY A 334 11.87 25.83 -0.24
C GLY A 334 11.43 25.45 -1.65
N VAL A 335 10.99 24.20 -1.84
CA VAL A 335 10.48 23.69 -3.13
C VAL A 335 9.19 24.43 -3.52
N ASP A 336 8.24 24.55 -2.60
CA ASP A 336 6.94 25.16 -2.86
C ASP A 336 7.05 26.66 -3.13
N ASN A 337 7.79 27.38 -2.30
CA ASN A 337 7.76 28.85 -2.26
C ASN A 337 8.88 29.50 -3.06
N ARG A 338 10.02 28.80 -3.25
CA ARG A 338 11.20 29.38 -3.90
C ARG A 338 11.71 28.58 -5.08
N LYS A 339 11.16 27.37 -5.32
CA LYS A 339 11.65 26.44 -6.36
C LYS A 339 13.12 26.11 -6.16
N ILE A 340 13.54 25.98 -4.89
CA ILE A 340 14.88 25.58 -4.50
C ILE A 340 14.77 24.18 -3.91
N VAL A 341 15.51 23.22 -4.48
CA VAL A 341 15.65 21.89 -3.89
C VAL A 341 16.87 21.92 -2.98
N ARG A 342 16.66 21.54 -1.72
CA ARG A 342 17.71 21.30 -0.74
C ARG A 342 17.42 19.96 -0.10
N HIS A 343 18.48 19.23 0.20
CA HIS A 343 18.41 17.97 0.91
C HIS A 343 19.07 18.14 2.28
N PRO A 344 18.67 17.36 3.29
CA PRO A 344 19.47 17.30 4.51
C PRO A 344 20.85 16.73 4.16
N LYS A 345 21.87 17.12 4.92
CA LYS A 345 23.21 16.54 4.82
C LYS A 345 23.20 15.05 5.06
N VAL A 346 22.43 14.63 6.07
CA VAL A 346 22.19 13.23 6.43
C VAL A 346 20.71 13.07 6.74
N SER A 347 20.11 12.02 6.20
CA SER A 347 18.80 11.53 6.61
C SER A 347 18.98 10.30 7.49
N ALA A 348 18.17 10.19 8.53
CA ALA A 348 18.24 9.10 9.47
C ALA A 348 16.88 8.55 9.87
N VAL A 349 16.81 7.23 10.02
CA VAL A 349 15.64 6.47 10.46
C VAL A 349 16.02 5.67 11.70
N PHE A 350 15.25 5.84 12.77
CA PHE A 350 15.41 5.12 14.02
C PHE A 350 14.17 4.28 14.32
N TYR A 351 14.35 2.97 14.46
CA TYR A 351 13.26 2.02 14.66
C TYR A 351 12.95 1.86 16.15
N LEU A 352 11.74 2.26 16.56
CA LEU A 352 11.28 2.15 17.94
C LEU A 352 10.69 0.77 18.24
N GLU A 353 10.02 0.19 17.25
CA GLU A 353 9.36 -1.11 17.32
C GLU A 353 8.83 -1.51 15.93
N GLY A 354 8.55 -2.80 15.78
CA GLY A 354 7.77 -3.37 14.68
C GLY A 354 8.56 -4.22 13.69
N GLU A 355 7.80 -4.88 12.82
CA GLU A 355 8.30 -5.72 11.74
C GLU A 355 7.80 -5.19 10.40
N GLY A 356 8.62 -5.37 9.36
CA GLY A 356 8.28 -5.07 7.98
C GLY A 356 8.24 -3.57 7.63
N GLY A 357 8.16 -3.30 6.34
CA GLY A 357 8.26 -1.95 5.81
C GLY A 357 9.64 -1.36 6.05
N GLU A 358 10.62 -2.14 5.62
CA GLU A 358 12.02 -1.80 5.57
C GLU A 358 12.24 -0.51 4.77
N THR A 359 13.14 0.33 5.26
CA THR A 359 13.61 1.47 4.47
C THR A 359 14.56 0.94 3.39
N VAL A 360 14.41 1.46 2.18
CA VAL A 360 15.30 1.20 1.05
C VAL A 360 15.91 2.50 0.57
N VAL A 361 17.20 2.47 0.23
CA VAL A 361 17.96 3.62 -0.27
C VAL A 361 18.63 3.22 -1.58
N PHE A 362 18.74 4.14 -2.53
CA PHE A 362 19.27 3.89 -3.87
C PHE A 362 20.32 4.94 -4.22
N ASP A 363 21.42 4.49 -4.83
CA ASP A 363 22.50 5.35 -5.31
C ASP A 363 23.22 4.69 -6.49
N GLU A 364 23.37 5.42 -7.60
CA GLU A 364 24.09 4.96 -8.80
C GLU A 364 23.70 3.54 -9.28
N GLY A 365 22.43 3.16 -9.11
CA GLY A 365 21.91 1.83 -9.48
C GLY A 365 22.05 0.77 -8.39
N ARG A 366 22.86 1.00 -7.34
CA ARG A 366 22.93 0.17 -6.13
C ARG A 366 21.76 0.47 -5.20
N GLY A 367 21.36 -0.51 -4.40
CA GLY A 367 20.23 -0.40 -3.48
C GLY A 367 20.51 -1.09 -2.16
N TRP A 368 20.21 -0.43 -1.05
CA TRP A 368 20.35 -0.96 0.30
C TRP A 368 19.00 -1.18 0.93
N LYS A 369 18.90 -2.20 1.78
CA LYS A 369 17.70 -2.44 2.60
C LYS A 369 18.10 -2.63 4.05
N VAL A 370 17.36 -1.98 4.94
CA VAL A 370 17.59 -2.07 6.39
C VAL A 370 16.45 -2.79 7.10
N GLY A 371 16.79 -3.66 8.04
CA GLY A 371 15.80 -4.30 8.91
C GLY A 371 15.14 -3.31 9.88
N THR A 372 14.05 -3.73 10.51
CA THR A 372 13.21 -2.85 11.35
C THR A 372 13.34 -3.12 12.85
N GLU A 373 14.41 -3.79 13.28
CA GLU A 373 14.62 -4.17 14.68
C GLU A 373 14.61 -2.95 15.60
N ALA A 374 14.01 -3.11 16.78
CA ALA A 374 13.97 -2.09 17.81
C ALA A 374 15.39 -1.60 18.19
N ASN A 375 15.54 -0.29 18.42
CA ASN A 375 16.81 0.38 18.71
C ASN A 375 17.85 0.26 17.58
N LYS A 376 17.41 -0.07 16.35
CA LYS A 376 18.23 0.04 15.16
C LYS A 376 18.16 1.45 14.61
N PHE A 377 19.33 1.96 14.23
CA PHE A 377 19.51 3.25 13.60
C PHE A 377 20.08 3.06 12.19
N PHE A 378 19.56 3.82 11.24
CA PHE A 378 19.96 3.77 9.85
C PHE A 378 20.17 5.20 9.36
N ALA A 379 21.29 5.49 8.71
CA ALA A 379 21.61 6.82 8.23
C ALA A 379 22.27 6.77 6.85
N PHE A 380 21.95 7.76 6.01
CA PHE A 380 22.45 7.90 4.63
C PHE A 380 22.53 9.38 4.25
N GLU A 381 23.28 9.72 3.20
CA GLU A 381 23.31 11.09 2.66
C GLU A 381 21.89 11.52 2.24
N GLY A 382 21.46 12.73 2.58
CA GLY A 382 20.05 13.10 2.38
C GLY A 382 19.62 13.35 0.93
N ASP A 383 20.59 13.40 0.00
CA ASP A 383 20.36 13.55 -1.43
C ASP A 383 20.11 12.20 -2.15
N LYS A 384 19.98 11.10 -1.40
CA LYS A 384 19.70 9.78 -1.97
C LYS A 384 18.22 9.53 -2.15
N LEU A 385 17.88 8.86 -3.25
CA LEU A 385 16.52 8.38 -3.49
C LEU A 385 16.24 7.27 -2.48
N HIS A 386 15.10 7.33 -1.81
CA HIS A 386 14.76 6.33 -0.81
C HIS A 386 13.25 6.20 -0.65
N GLY A 387 12.83 5.14 0.02
CA GLY A 387 11.43 4.92 0.34
C GLY A 387 11.27 3.82 1.37
N VAL A 388 10.04 3.34 1.52
CA VAL A 388 9.71 2.33 2.52
C VAL A 388 8.94 1.22 1.82
N LEU A 389 9.39 -0.01 1.92
CA LEU A 389 8.64 -1.14 1.37
C LEU A 389 7.28 -1.29 2.10
N PRO A 390 6.29 -1.96 1.50
CA PRO A 390 5.07 -2.29 2.22
C PRO A 390 5.33 -3.16 3.47
N CYS A 391 4.52 -2.96 4.51
CA CYS A 391 4.62 -3.74 5.74
C CYS A 391 3.88 -5.08 5.59
N GLY A 392 4.60 -6.19 5.74
CA GLY A 392 3.98 -7.48 6.04
C GLY A 392 3.62 -7.61 7.52
N GLY A 393 2.81 -8.62 7.86
CA GLY A 393 2.53 -9.03 9.25
C GLY A 393 1.47 -8.21 9.98
N GLU A 394 1.22 -8.56 11.24
CA GLU A 394 0.20 -7.96 12.13
C GLU A 394 0.78 -6.88 13.08
N GLY A 395 2.10 -6.74 13.12
CA GLY A 395 2.78 -5.82 14.01
C GLY A 395 2.63 -4.36 13.62
N ARG A 396 2.93 -3.45 14.54
CA ARG A 396 3.00 -2.02 14.24
C ARG A 396 4.45 -1.58 14.19
N ARG A 397 4.79 -0.84 13.14
CA ARG A 397 6.09 -0.18 13.01
C ARG A 397 6.00 1.27 13.43
N THR A 398 6.85 1.67 14.37
CA THR A 398 7.00 3.06 14.77
C THR A 398 8.45 3.50 14.54
N THR A 399 8.63 4.58 13.78
CA THR A 399 9.95 5.13 13.44
C THR A 399 10.03 6.59 13.83
N PHE A 400 11.16 6.98 14.41
CA PHE A 400 11.58 8.35 14.62
C PHE A 400 12.61 8.71 13.55
N MET A 401 12.45 9.83 12.86
CA MET A 401 13.32 10.22 11.75
C MET A 401 13.91 11.60 11.99
N VAL A 402 15.13 11.79 11.48
CA VAL A 402 15.89 13.03 11.64
C VAL A 402 16.57 13.41 10.33
N GLY A 403 16.35 14.64 9.87
CA GLY A 403 17.11 15.29 8.81
C GLY A 403 18.13 16.27 9.42
N PHE A 404 19.41 16.16 9.06
CA PHE A 404 20.47 17.05 9.53
C PHE A 404 20.73 18.14 8.49
N TRP A 405 20.31 19.38 8.75
CA TRP A 405 20.30 20.45 7.74
C TRP A 405 21.46 21.42 7.88
N GLU A 406 22.17 21.72 6.78
CA GLU A 406 23.22 22.75 6.71
C GLU A 406 22.68 24.18 6.53
N VAL A 407 21.36 24.33 6.40
CA VAL A 407 20.69 25.61 6.26
C VAL A 407 19.92 25.95 7.53
N GLU A 408 19.87 27.24 7.85
CA GLU A 408 18.94 27.72 8.87
C GLU A 408 17.52 27.70 8.33
N LYS A 409 16.56 27.58 9.24
CA LYS A 409 15.14 27.75 8.94
C LYS A 409 14.85 29.15 8.39
N GLU A 410 14.62 29.25 7.09
CA GLU A 410 14.27 30.50 6.40
C GLU A 410 12.75 30.81 6.44
N GLY A 411 11.95 29.84 6.87
CA GLY A 411 10.49 29.89 6.93
C GLY A 411 9.94 28.64 7.63
N GLY A 412 8.63 28.59 7.85
CA GLY A 412 7.99 27.42 8.45
C GLY A 412 6.48 27.58 8.35
N GLY A 413 5.82 26.54 7.85
CA GLY A 413 4.40 26.59 7.61
C GLY A 413 3.64 26.33 8.90
N ARG A 414 2.91 27.33 9.42
CA ARG A 414 1.59 26.96 9.97
C ARG A 414 0.79 26.45 8.77
N GLY A 415 0.51 25.16 8.76
CA GLY A 415 -0.36 24.56 7.77
C GLY A 415 -1.71 25.28 7.70
N LYS A 416 -2.46 25.06 6.61
CA LYS A 416 -3.80 25.64 6.43
C LYS A 416 -4.66 25.36 7.68
N GLY A 417 -5.10 26.43 8.34
CA GLY A 417 -5.90 26.37 9.58
C GLY A 417 -5.09 26.57 10.87
N GLY A 418 -3.82 26.96 10.80
CA GLY A 418 -3.01 27.24 12.00
C GLY A 418 -2.46 25.99 12.69
N LYS A 419 -2.56 24.82 12.03
CA LYS A 419 -1.96 23.56 12.47
C LYS A 419 -0.47 23.55 12.13
N ASP A 420 0.28 22.65 12.75
CA ASP A 420 1.67 22.41 12.37
C ASP A 420 1.73 21.85 10.94
N GLY A 421 2.68 22.34 10.16
CA GLY A 421 3.06 21.81 8.84
C GLY A 421 4.55 21.45 8.81
N PRO A 422 5.11 21.22 7.62
CA PRO A 422 6.55 20.98 7.44
C PRO A 422 7.36 22.12 8.06
N TRP A 423 8.45 21.75 8.73
CA TRP A 423 9.38 22.66 9.40
C TRP A 423 8.69 23.59 10.41
N SER A 424 7.71 23.10 11.16
CA SER A 424 7.11 23.88 12.25
C SER A 424 8.10 24.09 13.40
N ASP A 425 7.87 25.09 14.23
CA ASP A 425 8.65 25.22 15.47
C ASP A 425 8.23 24.13 16.44
N LEU A 426 9.20 23.51 17.12
CA LEU A 426 8.88 22.58 18.20
C LEU A 426 8.01 23.29 19.27
N PRO A 427 6.90 22.68 19.74
CA PRO A 427 6.06 23.33 20.74
C PRO A 427 6.84 23.62 22.02
N ARG A 428 6.45 24.65 22.77
CA ARG A 428 7.01 24.86 24.11
C ARG A 428 6.52 23.75 25.03
N ALA A 429 7.44 23.18 25.82
CA ALA A 429 7.10 22.23 26.87
C ALA A 429 6.00 22.81 27.78
N GLY A 430 4.88 22.09 27.89
CA GLY A 430 3.67 22.61 28.52
C GLY A 430 2.89 21.55 29.27
N ARG A 431 1.62 21.86 29.62
CA ARG A 431 0.68 20.85 30.13
C ARG A 431 0.18 19.91 29.03
N ARG A 432 0.01 20.45 27.82
CA ARG A 432 -0.37 19.68 26.62
C ARG A 432 0.88 18.94 26.12
N SER A 433 1.86 19.67 25.62
CA SER A 433 3.10 19.09 25.09
C SER A 433 4.10 18.70 26.19
N ASN A 434 3.72 17.77 27.06
CA ASN A 434 4.56 17.22 28.13
C ASN A 434 5.60 16.23 27.60
N TRP A 435 5.40 15.72 26.38
CA TRP A 435 6.31 14.81 25.68
C TRP A 435 7.65 15.48 25.33
N ILE A 436 7.68 16.82 25.28
CA ILE A 436 8.89 17.63 25.02
C ILE A 436 9.73 17.82 26.28
N ARG A 437 9.14 17.66 27.47
CA ARG A 437 9.84 17.95 28.73
C ARG A 437 11.13 17.14 28.85
N GLU A 438 12.13 17.80 29.41
CA GLU A 438 13.41 17.18 29.77
C GLU A 438 13.19 15.90 30.58
N ILE A 439 14.04 14.92 30.34
CA ILE A 439 14.28 13.86 31.32
C ILE A 439 15.13 14.49 32.43
N GLU A 440 14.99 14.01 33.67
CA GLU A 440 16.01 14.25 34.70
C GLU A 440 17.40 14.02 34.11
N GLU A 441 18.36 14.90 34.44
CA GLU A 441 19.73 14.85 33.90
C GLU A 441 20.21 13.41 33.84
N VAL A 442 20.31 12.91 32.62
CA VAL A 442 20.93 11.63 32.36
C VAL A 442 22.40 11.90 32.64
N GLU A 443 22.96 11.27 33.68
CA GLU A 443 24.42 11.26 33.85
C GLU A 443 25.01 10.96 32.47
N GLU A 444 25.92 11.82 31.99
CA GLU A 444 26.51 11.67 30.66
C GLU A 444 27.14 10.28 30.56
N GLU A 445 26.36 9.30 30.09
CA GLU A 445 26.90 7.98 29.81
C GLU A 445 27.93 8.21 28.71
N GLU A 446 29.17 7.81 29.02
CA GLU A 446 30.27 7.84 28.07
C GLU A 446 29.75 7.25 26.75
N VAL A 447 29.82 8.06 25.68
CA VAL A 447 29.27 7.69 24.37
C VAL A 447 29.84 6.33 24.01
N ARG A 448 29.00 5.30 24.14
CA ARG A 448 29.42 3.92 23.87
C ARG A 448 29.97 3.89 22.46
N GLU A 449 31.07 3.17 22.27
CA GLU A 449 31.61 2.98 20.94
C GLU A 449 30.62 2.10 20.16
N VAL A 450 29.75 2.76 19.39
CA VAL A 450 28.78 2.06 18.55
C VAL A 450 29.45 1.74 17.23
N VAL A 451 29.45 0.45 16.88
CA VAL A 451 30.05 -0.07 15.66
C VAL A 451 29.04 0.06 14.53
N ALA A 452 29.31 0.94 13.57
CA ALA A 452 28.52 1.01 12.35
C ALA A 452 28.87 -0.12 11.38
N LYS A 453 27.85 -0.62 10.70
CA LYS A 453 27.97 -1.63 9.66
C LYS A 453 27.33 -1.12 8.37
N GLU A 454 27.82 -1.56 7.22
CA GLU A 454 27.14 -1.30 5.96
C GLU A 454 25.91 -2.24 5.85
N PRO A 455 24.70 -1.75 5.56
CA PRO A 455 23.55 -2.62 5.38
C PRO A 455 23.70 -3.49 4.15
N LYS A 456 22.90 -4.55 4.05
CA LYS A 456 22.90 -5.40 2.84
C LYS A 456 22.49 -4.58 1.62
N SER A 457 23.20 -4.80 0.52
CA SER A 457 22.99 -4.12 -0.75
C SER A 457 22.80 -5.09 -1.91
N VAL A 458 22.25 -4.58 -3.00
CA VAL A 458 22.29 -5.18 -4.34
C VAL A 458 22.91 -4.17 -5.30
N GLU A 459 23.76 -4.63 -6.23
CA GLU A 459 24.43 -3.74 -7.21
C GLU A 459 23.48 -3.25 -8.31
N GLU A 460 22.45 -4.03 -8.61
CA GLU A 460 21.39 -3.69 -9.59
C GLU A 460 20.06 -3.62 -8.85
N ALA A 461 19.72 -2.42 -8.35
CA ALA A 461 18.53 -2.16 -7.57
C ALA A 461 17.28 -1.92 -8.41
N PHE A 462 17.48 -1.65 -9.70
CA PHE A 462 16.41 -1.49 -10.67
C PHE A 462 16.58 -2.50 -11.80
N GLU A 463 15.52 -3.20 -12.09
CA GLU A 463 15.43 -4.11 -13.22
C GLU A 463 14.66 -3.43 -14.34
N LYS A 464 15.25 -3.44 -15.53
CA LYS A 464 14.58 -2.97 -16.75
C LYS A 464 13.57 -4.01 -17.20
N LEU A 465 12.34 -3.57 -17.43
CA LEU A 465 11.26 -4.44 -17.90
C LEU A 465 11.26 -4.50 -19.43
N GLU A 466 11.14 -5.70 -19.98
CA GLU A 466 11.02 -5.90 -21.42
C GLU A 466 9.55 -5.85 -21.85
N ASP A 467 9.28 -5.18 -22.98
CA ASP A 467 7.97 -5.18 -23.63
C ASP A 467 6.77 -4.68 -22.81
N CYS A 468 6.99 -3.82 -21.81
CA CYS A 468 5.93 -3.09 -21.11
C CYS A 468 5.42 -1.91 -21.95
N LYS A 469 4.69 -2.25 -23.02
CA LYS A 469 4.10 -1.32 -23.99
C LYS A 469 2.59 -1.22 -23.87
N GLY A 470 2.06 -1.58 -22.70
CA GLY A 470 0.63 -1.56 -22.44
C GLY A 470 0.05 -0.15 -22.47
N ASP A 471 -1.28 -0.07 -22.51
CA ASP A 471 -2.04 1.18 -22.57
C ASP A 471 -2.52 1.66 -21.19
N VAL A 472 -2.34 0.86 -20.14
CA VAL A 472 -2.78 1.20 -18.78
C VAL A 472 -1.81 2.19 -18.14
N GLU A 473 -2.33 3.32 -17.68
CA GLU A 473 -1.57 4.28 -16.88
C GLU A 473 -1.52 3.86 -15.42
N ILE A 474 -0.42 4.20 -14.74
CA ILE A 474 -0.34 4.06 -13.28
C ILE A 474 -1.43 4.95 -12.67
N PRO A 475 -2.25 4.44 -11.73
CA PRO A 475 -3.29 5.25 -11.10
C PRO A 475 -2.67 6.45 -10.38
N LYS A 476 -3.17 7.64 -10.70
CA LYS A 476 -2.62 8.91 -10.19
C LYS A 476 -2.79 9.07 -8.67
N ASP A 477 -3.75 8.37 -8.09
CA ASP A 477 -4.01 8.37 -6.65
C ASP A 477 -3.28 7.24 -5.91
N ILE A 478 -2.50 6.42 -6.61
CA ILE A 478 -1.56 5.49 -6.00
C ILE A 478 -0.20 6.17 -5.98
N ASP A 479 0.13 6.65 -4.80
CA ASP A 479 1.33 7.44 -4.53
C ASP A 479 2.62 6.61 -4.53
N GLN A 480 2.51 5.28 -4.45
CA GLN A 480 3.68 4.41 -4.48
C GLN A 480 4.25 4.32 -5.90
N ARG A 481 5.51 4.71 -6.09
CA ARG A 481 6.22 4.63 -7.39
C ARG A 481 7.29 3.53 -7.40
N PHE A 482 6.90 2.28 -7.13
CA PHE A 482 7.82 1.11 -7.21
C PHE A 482 7.98 0.54 -8.62
N PHE A 483 7.10 0.96 -9.53
CA PHE A 483 7.13 0.70 -10.96
C PHE A 483 7.04 2.07 -11.64
N PHE A 484 7.94 2.37 -12.56
CA PHE A 484 8.04 3.72 -13.12
C PHE A 484 8.52 3.72 -14.58
N PRO A 485 8.11 4.72 -15.38
CA PRO A 485 8.60 4.90 -16.75
C PRO A 485 9.94 5.65 -16.79
N GLY A 486 10.56 5.69 -17.96
CA GLY A 486 11.77 6.47 -18.23
C GLY A 486 13.05 5.83 -17.69
N GLU A 487 14.20 6.47 -17.92
CA GLU A 487 15.52 5.90 -17.62
C GLU A 487 15.88 5.99 -16.12
N GLY A 488 15.52 4.97 -15.34
CA GLY A 488 16.06 4.74 -14.00
C GLY A 488 15.91 5.91 -13.02
N LEU A 489 16.98 6.24 -12.29
CA LEU A 489 17.01 7.32 -11.29
C LEU A 489 16.69 8.71 -11.85
N GLU A 490 16.97 8.96 -13.14
CA GLU A 490 16.71 10.27 -13.75
C GLU A 490 15.22 10.60 -13.78
N TYR A 491 14.35 9.58 -13.80
CA TYR A 491 12.91 9.78 -13.72
C TYR A 491 12.54 10.56 -12.45
N PHE A 492 13.07 10.17 -11.29
CA PHE A 492 12.75 10.82 -10.02
C PHE A 492 13.32 12.24 -9.96
N GLN A 493 14.54 12.44 -10.46
CA GLN A 493 15.16 13.77 -10.50
C GLN A 493 14.39 14.75 -11.40
N LYS A 494 13.91 14.29 -12.56
CA LYS A 494 13.14 15.13 -13.50
C LYS A 494 11.78 15.51 -12.93
N ASN A 495 11.21 14.67 -12.07
CA ASN A 495 9.88 14.84 -11.49
C ASN A 495 9.89 15.44 -10.08
N LEU A 496 11.05 15.90 -9.56
CA LEU A 496 11.18 16.57 -8.26
C LEU A 496 10.28 17.81 -8.08
N PHE A 497 9.87 18.45 -9.18
CA PHE A 497 9.04 19.65 -9.17
C PHE A 497 7.61 19.41 -9.66
N GLU A 498 7.26 18.17 -10.00
CA GLU A 498 5.87 17.84 -10.24
C GLU A 498 5.12 18.00 -8.92
N ALA A 499 4.02 18.75 -8.94
CA ALA A 499 3.22 18.92 -7.74
C ALA A 499 2.58 17.58 -7.37
N ASP A 500 2.69 17.23 -6.08
CA ASP A 500 1.95 16.11 -5.49
C ASP A 500 0.43 16.27 -5.62
#